data_AF-A0A836SU15-F1
#
_entry.id   AF-A0A836SU15-F1
#
_cell.length_a   1.000
_cell.length_b   1.000
_cell.length_c   1.000
_cell.angle_alpha   90.00
_cell.angle_beta   90.00
_cell.angle_gamma   90.00
#
_symmetry.space_group_name_H-M   'P 1'
#
loop_
_entity.id
_entity.type
_entity.pdbx_description
1 polymer ?
#
loop_
_entity_poly.entity_id
_entity_poly.type
_entity_poly.pdbx_seq_one_letter_code
_entity_poly.pdbx_strand_id
1 'polypeptide(L)'
;MVRRRPRRNLRKEGFVFPTPLLAVLLLAAMAALSYLWLSARCEMLAGGIREREARLARLREERRMEEFRWWSMASPERIVHALRRRGIRMDWPRESQVFYVDLTGSGVGCGPNVLAWRGGGRP
;
A
#
# COMPACT_ATOMS: atom_id res chain seq x y z
N MET A 1 -89.57 37.90 18.67
CA MET A 1 -88.26 38.60 18.62
C MET A 1 -87.15 37.57 18.45
N VAL A 2 -86.56 37.46 17.25
CA VAL A 2 -85.45 36.53 17.00
C VAL A 2 -84.16 37.33 16.89
N ARG A 3 -83.31 37.28 17.93
CA ARG A 3 -81.97 37.90 17.91
C ARG A 3 -81.03 37.06 17.04
N ARG A 4 -80.79 37.48 15.81
CA ARG A 4 -79.73 36.91 14.96
C ARG A 4 -78.37 37.34 15.49
N ARG A 5 -77.56 36.39 15.98
CA ARG A 5 -76.18 36.64 16.40
C ARG A 5 -75.30 36.86 15.15
N PRO A 6 -74.48 37.93 15.09
CA PRO A 6 -73.56 38.11 13.98
C PRO A 6 -72.42 37.10 14.08
N ARG A 7 -72.27 36.31 13.01
CA ARG A 7 -71.20 35.34 12.81
C ARG A 7 -69.88 36.12 12.73
N ARG A 8 -69.07 36.09 13.79
CA ARG A 8 -67.73 36.67 13.82
C ARG A 8 -66.84 35.86 12.87
N ASN A 9 -66.67 36.38 11.66
CA ASN A 9 -65.73 35.84 10.70
C ASN A 9 -64.32 36.08 11.23
N LEU A 10 -63.68 35.00 11.71
CA LEU A 10 -62.30 34.98 12.16
C LEU A 10 -61.41 35.25 10.95
N ARG A 11 -61.01 36.51 10.76
CA ARG A 11 -60.02 36.90 9.76
C ARG A 11 -58.72 36.22 10.12
N LYS A 12 -58.39 35.15 9.39
CA LYS A 12 -57.04 34.62 9.34
C LYS A 12 -56.24 35.63 8.53
N GLU A 13 -55.66 36.62 9.20
CA GLU A 13 -54.55 37.39 8.65
C GLU A 13 -53.37 36.43 8.56
N GLY A 14 -53.41 35.58 7.53
CA GLY A 14 -52.29 34.75 7.15
C GLY A 14 -51.17 35.69 6.78
N PHE A 15 -50.11 35.68 7.58
CA PHE A 15 -48.86 36.34 7.26
C PHE A 15 -48.37 35.78 5.93
N VAL A 16 -48.68 36.47 4.83
CA VAL A 16 -48.27 36.08 3.49
C VAL A 16 -46.78 36.37 3.41
N PHE A 17 -45.97 35.42 3.87
CA PHE A 17 -44.53 35.47 3.66
C PHE A 17 -44.31 35.63 2.15
N PRO A 18 -43.53 36.63 1.71
CA PRO A 18 -43.29 36.79 0.28
C PRO A 18 -42.63 35.51 -0.24
N THR A 19 -43.36 34.82 -1.13
CA THR A 19 -42.93 33.61 -1.83
C THR A 19 -41.49 33.66 -2.37
N PRO A 20 -40.95 34.77 -2.91
CA PRO A 20 -39.56 34.80 -3.34
C PRO A 20 -38.56 34.64 -2.19
N LEU A 21 -38.83 35.19 -1.00
CA LEU A 21 -37.93 35.01 0.15
C LEU A 21 -37.88 33.56 0.60
N LEU A 22 -39.03 32.87 0.60
CA LEU A 22 -39.08 31.44 0.93
C LEU A 22 -38.25 30.61 -0.05
N ALA A 23 -38.32 30.91 -1.36
CA ALA A 23 -37.56 30.22 -2.38
C ALA A 23 -36.04 30.42 -2.20
N VAL A 24 -35.60 31.65 -1.91
CA VAL A 24 -34.19 31.95 -1.63
C VAL A 24 -33.72 31.23 -0.36
N LEU A 25 -34.55 31.22 0.69
CA LEU A 25 -34.22 30.52 1.94
C LEU A 25 -34.10 29.01 1.74
N LEU A 26 -34.99 28.41 0.94
CA LEU A 26 -34.92 26.99 0.58
C LEU A 26 -33.65 26.68 -0.22
N LEU A 27 -33.30 27.51 -1.21
CA LEU A 27 -32.07 27.35 -1.98
C LEU A 27 -30.83 27.45 -1.09
N ALA A 28 -30.79 28.45 -0.20
CA ALA A 28 -29.71 28.63 0.76
C ALA A 28 -29.60 27.43 1.71
N ALA A 29 -30.72 26.91 2.22
CA ALA A 29 -30.75 25.73 3.07
C ALA A 29 -30.25 24.49 2.34
N MET A 30 -30.69 24.27 1.09
CA MET A 30 -30.21 23.17 0.25
C MET A 30 -28.72 23.26 -0.05
N ALA A 31 -28.20 24.47 -0.32
CA ALA A 31 -26.78 24.71 -0.53
C ALA A 31 -25.96 24.45 0.75
N ALA A 32 -26.46 24.84 1.92
CA ALA A 32 -25.80 24.57 3.20
C ALA A 32 -25.76 23.06 3.50
N LEU A 33 -26.88 22.36 3.28
CA LEU A 33 -26.98 20.91 3.44
C LEU A 33 -26.06 20.16 2.48
N SER A 34 -26.01 20.56 1.21
CA SER A 34 -25.13 19.93 0.22
C SER A 34 -23.66 20.17 0.54
N TYR A 35 -23.30 21.36 1.02
CA TYR A 35 -21.95 21.66 1.47
C TYR A 35 -21.54 20.79 2.66
N LEU A 36 -22.40 20.67 3.68
CA LEU A 36 -22.12 19.83 4.85
C LEU A 36 -22.01 18.34 4.47
N TRP A 37 -22.85 17.88 3.55
CA TRP A 37 -22.77 16.53 3.04
C TRP A 37 -21.45 16.27 2.30
N LEU A 38 -21.01 17.24 1.49
CA LEU A 38 -19.74 17.16 0.77
C LEU A 38 -18.55 17.18 1.72
N SER A 39 -18.56 18.04 2.74
CA SER A 39 -17.50 18.09 3.74
C SER A 39 -17.37 16.77 4.50
N ALA A 40 -18.49 16.18 4.93
CA ALA A 40 -18.51 14.87 5.57
C ALA A 40 -17.94 13.77 4.66
N ARG A 41 -18.29 13.79 3.36
CA ARG A 41 -17.72 12.87 2.36
C ARG A 41 -16.22 13.04 2.21
N CYS A 42 -15.73 14.27 2.16
CA CYS A 42 -14.30 14.58 2.09
C CYS A 42 -13.54 14.08 3.33
N GLU A 43 -14.11 14.26 4.52
CA GLU A 43 -13.51 13.77 5.77
C GLU A 43 -13.39 12.23 5.79
N MET A 44 -14.42 11.52 5.34
CA MET A 44 -14.39 10.06 5.22
C MET A 44 -13.29 9.59 4.25
N LEU A 45 -13.18 10.24 3.08
CA LEU A 45 -12.15 9.92 2.10
C LEU A 45 -10.75 10.23 2.64
N ALA A 46 -10.57 11.38 3.29
CA ALA A 46 -9.31 11.76 3.91
C ALA A 46 -8.89 10.77 5.02
N GLY A 47 -9.85 10.31 5.83
CA GLY A 47 -9.63 9.25 6.82
C GLY A 47 -9.11 7.96 6.18
N GLY A 48 -9.77 7.51 5.10
CA GLY A 48 -9.34 6.32 4.37
C GLY A 48 -8.00 6.46 3.65
N ILE A 49 -7.59 7.67 3.26
CA ILE A 49 -6.24 7.94 2.72
C ILE A 49 -5.21 7.83 3.85
N ARG A 50 -5.44 8.53 4.98
CA ARG A 50 -4.52 8.51 6.13
C ARG A 50 -4.29 7.11 6.68
N GLU A 51 -5.34 6.28 6.73
CA GLU A 51 -5.20 4.89 7.17
C GLU A 51 -4.31 4.07 6.23
N ARG A 52 -4.48 4.23 4.91
CA ARG A 52 -3.64 3.56 3.91
C ARG A 52 -2.20 4.05 3.95
N GLU A 53 -2.00 5.36 4.11
CA GLU A 53 -0.66 5.96 4.28
C GLU A 53 0.02 5.46 5.56
N ALA A 54 -0.70 5.38 6.67
CA ALA A 54 -0.19 4.83 7.93
C ALA A 54 0.21 3.36 7.78
N ARG A 55 -0.60 2.55 7.07
CA ARG A 55 -0.27 1.16 6.78
C ARG A 55 0.98 1.03 5.91
N LEU A 56 1.09 1.86 4.87
CA LEU A 56 2.29 1.89 4.02
C LEU A 56 3.54 2.32 4.81
N ALA A 57 3.41 3.30 5.71
CA ALA A 57 4.50 3.73 6.56
C ALA A 57 5.00 2.59 7.47
N ARG A 58 4.07 1.85 8.10
CA ARG A 58 4.40 0.67 8.93
C ARG A 58 5.12 -0.41 8.13
N LEU A 59 4.58 -0.80 6.97
CA LEU A 59 5.19 -1.82 6.12
C LEU A 59 6.58 -1.41 5.61
N ARG A 60 6.78 -0.12 5.32
CA ARG A 60 8.11 0.40 4.94
C ARG A 60 9.09 0.34 6.09
N GLU A 61 8.65 0.56 7.32
CA GLU A 61 9.50 0.44 8.50
C GLU A 61 9.86 -1.03 8.77
N GLU A 62 8.89 -1.93 8.70
CA GLU A 62 9.12 -3.37 8.81
C GLU A 62 10.13 -3.86 7.76
N ARG A 63 9.96 -3.44 6.49
CA ARG A 63 10.93 -3.75 5.43
C ARG A 63 12.32 -3.25 5.79
N ARG A 64 12.49 -2.01 6.26
CA ARG A 64 13.80 -1.48 6.63
C ARG A 64 14.45 -2.28 7.76
N MET A 65 13.65 -2.69 8.76
CA MET A 65 14.14 -3.54 9.84
C MET A 65 14.57 -4.91 9.33
N GLU A 66 13.81 -5.52 8.42
CA GLU A 66 14.18 -6.79 7.81
C GLU A 66 15.42 -6.67 6.93
N GLU A 67 15.52 -5.63 6.12
CA GLU A 67 16.70 -5.32 5.33
C GLU A 67 17.91 -5.15 6.25
N PHE A 68 17.81 -4.34 7.31
CA PHE A 68 18.88 -4.19 8.28
C PHE A 68 19.26 -5.53 8.95
N ARG A 69 18.25 -6.34 9.30
CA ARG A 69 18.46 -7.68 9.88
C ARG A 69 19.21 -8.57 8.88
N TRP A 70 18.80 -8.58 7.62
CA TRP A 70 19.46 -9.34 6.56
C TRP A 70 20.86 -8.86 6.29
N TRP A 71 21.10 -7.55 6.20
CA TRP A 71 22.44 -6.97 6.11
C TRP A 71 23.32 -7.40 7.29
N SER A 72 22.75 -7.41 8.50
CA SER A 72 23.46 -7.86 9.69
C SER A 72 23.76 -9.37 9.66
N MET A 73 22.92 -10.20 9.04
CA MET A 73 23.11 -11.66 8.96
C MET A 73 24.02 -12.07 7.80
N ALA A 74 23.90 -11.38 6.68
CA ALA A 74 24.67 -11.58 5.46
C ALA A 74 26.08 -10.98 5.55
N SER A 75 26.44 -10.34 6.67
CA SER A 75 27.80 -9.84 6.84
C SER A 75 28.79 -11.01 6.76
N PRO A 76 29.83 -10.92 5.90
CA PRO A 76 30.74 -12.03 5.65
C PRO A 76 31.42 -12.50 6.94
N GLU A 77 31.69 -11.58 7.87
CA GLU A 77 32.26 -11.90 9.18
C GLU A 77 31.38 -12.82 10.01
N ARG A 78 30.05 -12.58 10.05
CA ARG A 78 29.13 -13.43 10.81
C ARG A 78 28.96 -14.80 10.17
N ILE A 79 28.96 -14.87 8.85
CA ILE A 79 28.94 -16.14 8.11
C ILE A 79 30.19 -16.94 8.42
N VAL A 80 31.39 -16.34 8.33
CA VAL A 80 32.66 -16.99 8.66
C VAL A 80 32.68 -17.44 10.13
N HIS A 81 32.17 -16.62 11.06
CA HIS A 81 32.07 -16.99 12.47
C HIS A 81 31.09 -18.15 12.72
N ALA A 82 29.96 -18.19 12.02
CA ALA A 82 28.98 -19.27 12.11
C ALA A 82 29.53 -20.59 11.54
N LEU A 83 30.26 -20.52 10.43
CA LEU A 83 30.94 -21.66 9.81
C LEU A 83 32.04 -22.21 10.72
N ARG A 84 32.89 -21.35 11.29
CA ARG A 84 33.92 -21.77 12.26
C ARG A 84 33.32 -22.46 13.49
N ARG A 85 32.19 -21.95 14.02
CA ARG A 85 31.50 -22.58 15.15
C ARG A 85 31.00 -24.00 14.86
N ARG A 86 30.68 -24.29 13.60
CA ARG A 86 30.28 -25.64 13.15
C ARG A 86 31.45 -26.50 12.67
N GLY A 87 32.69 -26.05 12.85
CA GLY A 87 33.90 -26.77 12.41
C GLY A 87 34.10 -26.77 10.89
N ILE A 88 33.34 -25.95 10.14
CA ILE A 88 33.46 -25.86 8.69
C ILE A 88 34.53 -24.81 8.39
N ARG A 89 35.72 -25.27 7.96
CA ARG A 89 36.74 -24.40 7.34
C ARG A 89 36.37 -24.19 5.88
N MET A 90 35.73 -23.05 5.58
CA MET A 90 35.71 -22.51 4.22
C MET A 90 36.85 -21.51 4.09
N ASP A 91 37.87 -21.85 3.31
CA ASP A 91 38.79 -20.87 2.75
C ASP A 91 38.16 -20.33 1.46
N TRP A 92 38.42 -19.05 1.15
CA TRP A 92 37.98 -18.51 -0.13
C TRP A 92 38.58 -19.33 -1.28
N PRO A 93 37.78 -19.71 -2.29
CA PRO A 93 38.29 -20.44 -3.45
C PRO A 93 39.44 -19.65 -4.07
N ARG A 94 40.51 -20.35 -4.41
CA ARG A 94 41.62 -19.76 -5.15
C ARG A 94 41.13 -19.41 -6.56
N GLU A 95 41.76 -18.44 -7.21
CA GLU A 95 41.40 -18.04 -8.58
C GLU A 95 41.37 -19.22 -9.56
N SER A 96 42.17 -20.26 -9.31
CA SER A 96 42.20 -21.51 -10.09
C SER A 96 40.99 -22.44 -9.87
N GLN A 97 40.12 -22.17 -8.90
CA GLN A 97 38.95 -22.97 -8.54
C GLN A 97 37.63 -22.31 -8.94
N VAL A 98 37.67 -21.13 -9.54
CA VAL A 98 36.48 -20.41 -10.02
C VAL A 98 36.26 -20.75 -11.50
N PHE A 99 35.18 -21.46 -11.80
CA PHE A 99 34.78 -21.75 -13.17
C PHE A 99 33.57 -20.90 -13.53
N TYR A 100 33.67 -20.14 -14.62
CA TYR A 100 32.54 -19.39 -15.17
C TYR A 100 31.70 -20.32 -16.02
N VAL A 101 30.44 -20.51 -15.66
CA VAL A 101 29.49 -21.26 -16.46
C VAL A 101 28.76 -20.27 -17.36
N ASP A 102 29.03 -20.34 -18.66
CA ASP A 102 28.31 -19.54 -19.64
C ASP A 102 26.87 -20.04 -19.77
N LEU A 103 25.92 -19.21 -19.35
CA LEU A 103 24.48 -19.50 -19.40
C LEU A 103 23.85 -19.12 -20.74
N THR A 104 24.65 -18.70 -21.72
CA THR A 104 24.21 -18.54 -23.10
C THR A 104 24.05 -19.92 -23.74
N GLY A 105 22.92 -20.56 -23.43
CA GLY A 105 22.37 -21.66 -24.21
C GLY A 105 21.95 -21.17 -25.59
N SER A 106 22.90 -20.77 -26.45
CA SER A 106 22.75 -20.95 -27.89
C SER A 106 23.39 -22.29 -28.22
N GLY A 107 22.61 -23.35 -28.12
CA GLY A 107 23.02 -24.63 -28.65
C GLY A 107 23.12 -24.55 -30.17
N VAL A 108 24.31 -24.28 -30.70
CA VAL A 108 24.70 -24.65 -32.06
C VAL A 108 26.23 -24.85 -32.12
N GLY A 109 26.65 -26.10 -32.32
CA GLY A 109 27.77 -26.40 -33.23
C GLY A 109 29.16 -26.66 -32.64
N CYS A 110 29.45 -27.96 -32.46
CA CYS A 110 30.65 -28.66 -32.93
C CYS A 110 32.06 -28.04 -32.73
N GLY A 111 32.81 -28.68 -31.82
CA GLY A 111 34.25 -28.91 -31.95
C GLY A 111 34.61 -30.21 -31.20
N PRO A 112 35.32 -31.18 -31.80
CA PRO A 112 35.71 -32.40 -31.11
C PRO A 112 36.92 -32.12 -30.21
N ASN A 113 37.19 -33.03 -29.25
CA ASN A 113 38.31 -33.01 -28.30
C ASN A 113 38.15 -32.00 -27.14
N VAL A 114 38.21 -32.33 -25.86
CA VAL A 114 38.93 -33.39 -25.15
C VAL A 114 38.18 -33.64 -23.84
N LEU A 115 37.50 -34.78 -23.68
CA LEU A 115 37.36 -35.44 -22.38
C LEU A 115 37.39 -36.94 -22.62
N ALA A 116 38.56 -37.41 -23.04
CA ALA A 116 38.99 -38.76 -22.76
C ALA A 116 39.20 -38.89 -21.25
N TRP A 117 38.14 -39.19 -20.51
CA TRP A 117 38.29 -39.80 -19.19
C TRP A 117 38.74 -41.25 -19.41
N ARG A 118 40.04 -41.45 -19.61
CA ARG A 118 40.70 -42.74 -19.71
C ARG A 118 41.76 -42.86 -18.63
N GLY A 119 41.61 -43.90 -17.80
CA GLY A 119 42.65 -44.42 -16.91
C GLY A 119 42.58 -43.83 -15.51
N GLY A 120 42.59 -44.61 -14.44
CA GLY A 120 42.88 -46.03 -14.36
C GLY A 120 42.72 -46.45 -12.90
N GLY A 121 42.35 -47.71 -12.71
CA GLY A 121 42.16 -48.27 -11.39
C GLY A 121 43.46 -48.56 -10.65
N ARG A 122 43.25 -48.64 -9.33
CA ARG A 122 43.87 -49.57 -8.36
C ARG A 122 45.36 -49.33 -8.00
N PRO A 123 45.84 -49.91 -6.88
CA PRO A 123 45.17 -50.78 -5.90
C PRO A 123 44.72 -50.09 -4.60
#